data_AF-A0A1R4IBJ8-F1
#
_entry.id   AF-A0A1R4IBJ8-F1
#
_cell.length_a   1.000
_cell.length_b   1.000
_cell.length_c   1.000
_cell.angle_alpha   90.00
_cell.angle_beta   90.00
_cell.angle_gamma   90.00
#
_symmetry.space_group_name_H-M   'P 1'
#
loop_
_entity.id
_entity.type
_entity.pdbx_description
1 polymer ?
#
loop_
_entity_poly.entity_id
_entity_poly.type
_entity_poly.pdbx_seq_one_letter_code
_entity_poly.pdbx_strand_id
1 'polypeptide(L)' 'MGKRIMQMLNDFIERELPSSCYVNLIADGNAYDLYAQYGFEPVWPKSRGMGKVI' A
#
# COMPACT_ATOMS: atom_id res chain seq x y z
N MET A 1 -3.80 0.25 16.96
CA MET A 1 -3.36 -1.09 16.51
C MET A 1 -2.99 -1.11 15.02
N GLY A 2 -3.86 -0.64 14.11
CA GLY A 2 -3.59 -0.66 12.65
C GLY A 2 -2.25 -0.04 12.21
N LYS A 3 -1.88 1.14 12.73
CA LYS A 3 -0.57 1.76 12.46
C LYS A 3 0.63 0.87 12.85
N ARG A 4 0.52 0.12 13.94
CA ARG A 4 1.58 -0.79 14.40
C ARG A 4 1.74 -1.98 13.45
N ILE A 5 0.62 -2.51 12.96
CA ILE A 5 0.62 -3.57 11.94
C ILE A 5 1.25 -3.05 10.65
N MET A 6 0.87 -1.85 10.20
CA MET A 6 1.46 -1.23 9.01
C MET A 6 2.97 -1.01 9.15
N GLN A 7 3.43 -0.56 10.32
CA GLN A 7 4.87 -0.44 10.59
C GLN A 7 5.57 -1.80 10.43
N MET A 8 5.05 -2.85 11.05
CA MET A 8 5.65 -4.18 10.96
C MET A 8 5.66 -4.73 9.53
N LEU A 9 4.61 -4.47 8.75
CA LEU A 9 4.56 -4.83 7.33
C LEU A 9 5.57 -4.04 6.51
N ASN A 10 5.69 -2.73 6.74
CA ASN A 10 6.66 -1.89 6.05
C ASN A 10 8.11 -2.33 6.34
N ASP A 11 8.43 -2.57 7.61
CA ASP A 11 9.75 -3.05 8.03
C ASP A 11 10.10 -4.39 7.37
N PHE A 12 9.10 -5.26 7.17
CA PHE A 12 9.27 -6.52 6.46
C PHE A 12 9.49 -6.30 4.95
N ILE A 13 8.68 -5.44 4.32
CA ILE A 13 8.80 -5.10 2.90
C ILE A 13 10.21 -4.58 2.59
N GLU A 14 10.69 -3.62 3.37
CA GLU A 14 11.99 -2.97 3.16
C GLU A 14 13.17 -3.93 3.39
N ARG A 15 13.03 -4.89 4.32
CA ARG A 15 14.12 -5.81 4.69
C ARG A 15 14.19 -7.06 3.80
N GLU A 16 13.05 -7.61 3.41
CA GLU A 16 12.97 -8.97 2.86
C GLU A 16 12.61 -9.03 1.37
N LEU A 17 11.93 -8.01 0.83
CA LEU A 17 11.43 -8.08 -0.55
C LEU A 17 12.47 -7.58 -1.56
N PRO A 18 12.62 -8.26 -2.71
CA PRO A 18 13.43 -7.76 -3.81
C PRO A 18 12.90 -6.42 -4.34
N SER A 19 13.79 -5.57 -4.89
CA SER A 19 13.42 -4.28 -5.49
C SER A 19 12.48 -4.39 -6.69
N SER A 20 12.37 -5.57 -7.31
CA SER A 20 11.41 -5.85 -8.38
C SER A 20 10.00 -6.20 -7.88
N CYS A 21 9.80 -6.34 -6.56
CA CYS A 21 8.51 -6.69 -5.99
C CYS A 21 7.56 -5.48 -6.08
N TYR A 22 6.39 -5.71 -6.67
CA TYR A 22 5.34 -4.69 -6.75
C TYR A 22 4.31 -4.90 -5.65
N VAL A 23 4.27 -3.98 -4.69
CA VAL A 23 3.31 -3.99 -3.57
C VAL A 23 2.25 -2.93 -3.83
N ASN A 24 0.97 -3.31 -3.78
CA ASN A 24 -0.15 -2.38 -3.93
C ASN A 24 -1.16 -2.56 -2.78
N LEU A 25 -2.01 -1.56 -2.59
CA LEU A 25 -3.09 -1.59 -1.61
C LEU A 25 -4.31 -0.82 -2.13
N ILE A 26 -5.47 -1.09 -1.53
CA ILE A 26 -6.69 -0.32 -1.73
C ILE A 26 -6.88 0.58 -0.51
N ALA A 27 -6.82 1.89 -0.75
CA ALA A 27 -6.97 2.90 0.29
C ALA A 27 -8.36 3.55 0.20
N ASP A 28 -9.29 3.11 1.04
CA ASP A 28 -10.64 3.68 1.08
C ASP A 28 -10.66 5.04 1.81
N GLY A 29 -11.46 5.98 1.30
CA GLY A 29 -11.61 7.31 1.90
C GLY A 29 -10.27 8.03 2.07
N ASN A 30 -9.96 8.45 3.30
CA ASN A 30 -8.73 9.19 3.64
C ASN A 30 -7.59 8.27 4.11
N ALA A 31 -7.68 6.95 3.92
CA ALA A 31 -6.62 6.04 4.34
C ALA A 31 -5.30 6.25 3.54
N TYR A 32 -5.37 6.85 2.35
CA TYR A 32 -4.19 7.15 1.54
C TYR A 32 -3.17 8.05 2.28
N ASP A 33 -3.65 8.98 3.12
CA ASP A 33 -2.79 9.84 3.95
C ASP A 33 -1.95 9.05 4.97
N LEU A 34 -2.49 7.93 5.45
CA LEU A 34 -1.74 7.02 6.32
C LEU A 34 -0.69 6.25 5.50
N TYR A 35 -1.08 5.69 4.36
CA TYR A 35 -0.17 4.87 3.55
C TYR A 35 0.96 5.67 2.91
N ALA A 36 0.72 6.96 2.61
CA ALA A 36 1.76 7.87 2.15
C ALA A 36 2.92 8.01 3.16
N GLN A 37 2.66 7.84 4.46
CA GLN A 37 3.71 7.85 5.49
C GLN A 37 4.67 6.66 5.39
N TYR A 38 4.29 5.61 4.65
CA TYR A 38 5.06 4.41 4.38
C TYR A 38 5.55 4.33 2.93
N GLY A 39 5.58 5.47 2.21
CA GLY A 39 6.12 5.54 0.85
C GLY A 39 5.20 5.01 -0.26
N PHE A 40 3.94 4.71 0.03
CA PHE A 40 2.96 4.39 -1.01
C PHE A 40 2.55 5.66 -1.77
N GLU A 41 2.53 5.57 -3.10
CA GLU A 41 2.11 6.66 -3.98
C GLU A 41 0.89 6.28 -4.82
N PRO A 42 0.06 7.26 -5.24
CA PRO A 42 -1.00 7.02 -6.21
C PRO A 42 -0.44 6.51 -7.55
N VAL A 43 -0.94 5.37 -8.02
CA VAL A 43 -0.56 4.80 -9.33
C VAL A 43 -1.51 5.19 -10.48
N TRP A 44 -2.64 5.84 -10.18
CA TRP A 44 -3.52 6.46 -11.17
C TRP A 44 -2.86 7.75 -11.73
N PRO A 45 -2.95 8.05 -13.05
CA PRO A 45 -3.78 7.43 -14.07
C PRO A 45 -3.24 6.19 -14.75
N LYS A 46 -1.98 5.82 -14.49
CA LYS A 46 -1.32 4.72 -15.19
C LYS A 46 -1.93 3.36 -14.88
N SER A 47 -2.37 3.15 -13.64
CA SER A 47 -3.00 1.91 -13.17
C SER A 47 -4.25 2.23 -12.35
N ARG A 48 -5.34 1.49 -12.56
CA ARG A 48 -6.62 1.65 -11.85
C ARG A 48 -6.99 0.37 -11.11
N GLY A 49 -7.28 0.48 -9.81
CA GLY A 49 -7.88 -0.63 -9.05
C GLY A 49 -9.29 -0.93 -9.54
N MET A 50 -9.65 -2.22 -9.63
CA MET A 50 -10.94 -2.68 -10.16
C MET A 50 -11.49 -3.79 -9.26
N GLY A 51 -12.81 -3.82 -9.05
CA GLY A 51 -13.50 -4.85 -8.27
C GLY A 51 -14.82 -5.26 -8.93
N LYS A 52 -15.23 -6.53 -8.75
CA LYS A 52 -16.51 -7.06 -9.24
C LYS A 52 -17.27 -7.70 -8.07
N VAL A 53 -18.48 -7.24 -7.81
CA VAL A 53 -19.44 -7.88 -6.91
C VAL A 53 -20.48 -8.61 -7.77
N ILE A 54 -20.86 -9.82 -7.39
CA ILE A 54 -21.89 -10.64 -8.07
C ILE A 54 -23.13 -10.68 -7.20
#